data_AF-A0A9N9KM13-F1
#
_entry.id   AF-A0A9N9KM13-F1
#
_cell.length_a   1.000
_cell.length_b   1.000
_cell.length_c   1.000
_cell.angle_alpha   90.00
_cell.angle_beta   90.00
_cell.angle_gamma   90.00
#
_symmetry.space_group_name_H-M   'P 1'
#
loop_
_entity.id
_entity.type
_entity.pdbx_description
1 polymer ?
#
loop_
_entity_poly.entity_id
_entity_poly.type
_entity_poly.pdbx_seq_one_letter_code
_entity_poly.pdbx_strand_id
1 'polypeptide(L)'
;ALSFEIVIKVITFIGNYAKQNGFPFPASITYSSLHIQYLEAIGKDHQFKVGLTIFYKIWKKFLSHIKKLTPHSDLCLKCKDIRFNANYWSIKEKDIKVLEWHKHIE
;
A
#
# COMPACT_ATOMS: atom_id res chain seq x y z
N ALA A 1 -3.99 14.70 25.51
CA ALA A 1 -4.31 13.31 25.17
C ALA A 1 -5.05 13.29 23.83
N LEU A 2 -4.89 12.25 23.01
CA LEU A 2 -5.65 12.11 21.76
C LEU A 2 -7.10 11.72 22.10
N SER A 3 -8.10 12.39 21.54
CA SER A 3 -9.50 12.06 21.84
C SER A 3 -9.90 10.73 21.18
N PHE A 4 -10.84 10.02 21.81
CA PHE A 4 -11.39 8.78 21.26
C PHE A 4 -12.03 9.01 19.89
N GLU A 5 -12.71 10.15 19.70
CA GLU A 5 -13.35 10.51 18.44
C GLU A 5 -12.35 10.64 17.29
N ILE A 6 -11.17 11.25 17.54
CA ILE A 6 -10.09 11.33 16.55
C ILE A 6 -9.62 9.93 16.15
N VAL A 7 -9.46 9.02 17.12
CA VAL A 7 -9.05 7.64 16.86
C VAL A 7 -10.08 6.93 15.97
N ILE A 8 -11.36 7.04 16.30
CA ILE A 8 -12.45 6.43 15.52
C ILE A 8 -12.52 7.01 14.11
N LYS A 9 -12.32 8.32 13.94
CA LYS A 9 -12.34 8.97 12.62
C LYS A 9 -11.22 8.44 11.72
N VAL A 10 -10.00 8.31 12.24
CA VAL A 10 -8.86 7.74 11.52
C VAL A 10 -9.11 6.27 11.17
N ILE A 11 -9.60 5.46 12.12
CA ILE A 11 -9.89 4.04 11.89
C ILE A 11 -10.95 3.87 10.80
N THR A 12 -12.03 4.66 10.89
CA THR A 12 -13.13 4.63 9.92
C THR A 12 -12.65 5.02 8.53
N PHE A 13 -11.81 6.06 8.43
CA PHE A 13 -11.22 6.47 7.16
C PHE A 13 -10.39 5.34 6.53
N ILE A 14 -9.43 4.77 7.27
CA ILE A 14 -8.55 3.72 6.74
C ILE A 14 -9.36 2.46 6.37
N GLY A 15 -10.36 2.10 7.20
CA GLY A 15 -11.23 0.96 6.94
C GLY A 15 -12.08 1.13 5.69
N ASN A 16 -12.67 2.32 5.48
CA ASN A 16 -13.44 2.62 4.27
C ASN A 16 -12.54 2.65 3.03
N TYR A 17 -11.35 3.23 3.17
CA TYR A 17 -10.36 3.25 2.10
C TYR A 17 -9.96 1.83 1.67
N ALA A 18 -9.74 0.92 2.64
CA ALA A 18 -9.47 -0.50 2.38
C ALA A 18 -10.63 -1.21 1.68
N LYS A 19 -11.88 -0.93 2.07
CA LYS A 19 -13.05 -1.51 1.41
C LYS A 19 -13.19 -1.06 -0.05
N GLN A 20 -12.86 0.19 -0.35
CA GLN A 20 -12.98 0.75 -1.70
C GLN A 20 -11.85 0.33 -2.64
N ASN A 21 -10.62 0.23 -2.12
CA ASN A 21 -9.42 0.00 -2.94
C ASN A 21 -8.91 -1.44 -2.90
N GLY A 22 -9.56 -2.30 -2.10
CA GLY A 22 -9.11 -3.67 -1.88
C GLY A 22 -7.97 -3.77 -0.86
N PHE A 23 -7.80 -4.99 -0.35
CA PHE A 23 -6.79 -5.33 0.64
C PHE A 23 -6.05 -6.60 0.20
N PRO A 24 -4.71 -6.69 0.34
CA PRO A 24 -3.77 -5.72 0.92
C PRO A 24 -3.51 -4.49 0.04
N PHE A 25 -3.07 -3.38 0.67
CA PHE A 25 -2.79 -2.16 -0.08
C PHE A 25 -1.57 -2.33 -1.00
N PRO A 26 -1.63 -1.87 -2.27
CA PRO A 26 -0.49 -1.83 -3.17
C PRO A 26 0.71 -1.10 -2.56
N ALA A 27 1.91 -1.49 -2.99
CA ALA A 27 3.14 -0.86 -2.49
C ALA A 27 3.25 0.62 -2.87
N SER A 28 2.56 1.03 -3.94
CA SER A 28 2.47 2.42 -4.41
C SER A 28 1.74 3.35 -3.42
N ILE A 29 0.89 2.81 -2.54
CA ILE A 29 0.19 3.60 -1.53
C ILE A 29 1.13 3.83 -0.34
N THR A 30 1.67 5.03 -0.23
CA THR A 30 2.55 5.44 0.90
C THR A 30 1.73 5.85 2.12
N TYR A 31 2.36 5.93 3.30
CA TYR A 31 1.65 6.38 4.51
C TYR A 31 1.31 7.87 4.39
N SER A 32 2.20 8.63 3.77
CA SER A 32 2.03 10.05 3.50
C SER A 32 0.91 10.31 2.50
N SER A 33 0.82 9.55 1.39
CA SER A 33 -0.26 9.75 0.41
C SER A 33 -1.64 9.44 0.99
N LEU A 34 -1.75 8.39 1.81
CA LEU A 34 -3.01 8.09 2.50
C LEU A 34 -3.35 9.14 3.58
N HIS A 35 -2.34 9.68 4.26
CA HIS A 35 -2.52 10.75 5.23
C HIS A 35 -2.96 12.06 4.59
N ILE A 36 -2.43 12.41 3.41
CA ILE A 36 -2.90 13.56 2.63
C ILE A 36 -4.38 13.40 2.28
N GLN A 37 -4.78 12.23 1.76
CA GLN A 37 -6.19 11.94 1.47
C GLN A 37 -7.08 11.99 2.72
N TYR A 38 -6.57 11.58 3.87
CA TYR A 38 -7.25 11.74 5.15
C TYR A 38 -7.48 13.22 5.50
N LEU A 39 -6.45 14.05 5.35
CA LEU A 39 -6.56 15.50 5.61
C LEU A 39 -7.52 16.18 4.64
N GLU A 40 -7.53 15.76 3.37
CA GLU A 40 -8.49 16.22 2.36
C GLU A 40 -9.93 15.82 2.73
N ALA A 41 -10.14 14.57 3.17
CA ALA A 41 -11.45 14.08 3.59
C ALA A 41 -12.01 14.78 4.84
N ILE A 42 -11.14 15.30 5.72
CA ILE A 42 -11.53 16.12 6.88
C ILE A 42 -11.83 17.57 6.46
N GLY A 43 -11.15 18.07 5.44
CA GLY A 43 -11.28 19.44 4.97
C GLY A 43 -11.00 20.47 6.07
N LYS A 44 -12.02 21.26 6.42
CA LYS A 44 -11.93 22.38 7.39
C LYS A 44 -12.15 21.96 8.85
N ASP A 45 -12.40 20.69 9.12
CA ASP A 45 -12.76 20.23 10.46
C ASP A 45 -11.49 20.00 11.32
N HIS A 46 -10.93 21.10 11.84
CA HIS A 46 -9.61 21.14 12.48
C HIS A 46 -9.50 20.23 13.71
N GLN A 47 -10.62 19.94 14.37
CA GLN A 47 -10.67 19.03 15.52
C GLN A 47 -10.22 17.60 15.19
N PHE A 48 -10.36 17.15 13.94
CA PHE A 48 -9.96 15.81 13.50
C PHE A 48 -8.59 15.79 12.80
N LYS A 49 -7.94 16.94 12.62
CA LYS A 49 -6.61 16.99 12.02
C LYS A 49 -5.60 16.30 12.94
N VAL A 50 -4.91 15.30 12.39
CA VAL A 50 -3.79 14.64 13.06
C VAL A 50 -2.54 14.73 12.20
N GLY A 51 -1.38 14.86 12.84
CA GLY A 51 -0.10 14.75 12.15
C GLY A 51 0.19 13.31 11.69
N LEU A 52 1.04 13.18 10.67
CA LEU A 52 1.40 11.90 10.04
C LEU A 52 1.84 10.84 11.05
N THR A 53 2.67 11.22 12.03
CA THR A 53 3.17 10.32 13.07
C THR A 53 2.05 9.74 13.93
N ILE A 54 1.04 10.55 14.27
CA ILE A 54 -0.11 10.10 15.07
C ILE A 54 -1.02 9.22 14.22
N PHE A 55 -1.30 9.63 12.98
CA PHE A 55 -2.05 8.83 12.02
C PHE A 55 -1.47 7.43 11.87
N TYR A 56 -0.15 7.33 11.67
CA TYR A 56 0.56 6.06 11.58
C TYR A 56 0.49 5.23 12.86
N LYS A 57 0.65 5.86 14.04
CA LYS A 57 0.53 5.17 15.33
C LYS A 57 -0.86 4.56 15.54
N ILE A 58 -1.92 5.27 15.15
CA ILE A 58 -3.31 4.77 15.22
C ILE A 58 -3.47 3.57 14.30
N TRP A 59 -3.03 3.68 13.03
CA TRP A 59 -3.08 2.55 12.11
C TRP A 59 -2.35 1.34 12.69
N LYS A 60 -1.08 1.48 13.07
CA LYS A 60 -0.28 0.34 13.55
C LYS A 60 -0.89 -0.31 14.80
N LYS A 61 -1.52 0.47 15.68
CA LYS A 61 -2.11 -0.02 16.93
C LYS A 61 -3.45 -0.73 16.72
N PHE A 62 -4.34 -0.15 15.91
CA PHE A 62 -5.73 -0.62 15.81
C PHE A 62 -6.04 -1.39 14.51
N LEU A 63 -5.23 -1.21 13.48
CA LEU A 63 -5.41 -1.77 12.14
C LEU A 63 -4.15 -2.53 11.69
N SER A 64 -3.51 -3.25 12.61
CA SER A 64 -2.29 -4.04 12.34
C SER A 64 -2.51 -5.17 11.32
N HIS A 65 -3.76 -5.63 11.16
CA HIS A 65 -4.16 -6.58 10.12
C HIS A 65 -4.13 -5.95 8.72
N ILE A 66 -4.29 -4.63 8.62
CA ILE A 66 -4.19 -3.90 7.35
C ILE A 66 -2.72 -3.68 7.00
N LYS A 67 -2.09 -4.72 6.45
CA LYS A 67 -0.72 -4.71 5.94
C LYS A 67 -0.63 -4.09 4.54
N LYS A 68 0.46 -3.38 4.30
CA LYS A 68 0.88 -3.01 2.93
C LYS A 68 1.61 -4.17 2.29
N LEU A 69 1.39 -4.38 0.99
CA LEU A 69 2.29 -5.15 0.18
C LEU A 69 3.64 -4.42 0.15
N THR A 70 4.70 -5.18 0.34
CA THR A 70 6.04 -4.72 -0.02
C THR A 70 6.19 -4.78 -1.54
N PRO A 71 7.09 -3.99 -2.16
CA PRO A 71 7.39 -4.10 -3.59
C PRO A 71 7.73 -5.52 -4.05
N HIS A 72 8.17 -6.39 -3.12
CA HIS A 72 8.48 -7.79 -3.37
C HIS A 72 7.25 -8.72 -3.34
N SER A 73 6.18 -8.35 -2.64
CA SER A 73 4.94 -9.12 -2.54
C SER A 73 3.86 -8.68 -3.54
N ASP A 74 4.00 -7.48 -4.11
CA ASP A 74 3.12 -6.86 -5.13
C ASP A 74 3.33 -7.42 -6.55
N LEU A 75 4.31 -8.31 -6.74
CA LEU A 75 4.49 -9.00 -8.01
C LEU A 75 3.41 -10.08 -8.19
N CYS A 76 2.81 -10.13 -9.39
CA CYS A 76 1.99 -11.27 -9.81
C CYS A 76 2.83 -12.56 -9.83
N LEU A 77 2.18 -13.73 -9.86
CA LEU A 77 2.87 -15.03 -9.88
C LEU A 77 3.91 -15.11 -11.02
N LYS A 78 3.55 -14.66 -12.22
CA LYS A 78 4.44 -14.66 -13.39
C LYS A 78 5.69 -13.79 -13.18
N CYS A 79 5.54 -12.59 -12.62
CA CYS A 79 6.68 -11.72 -12.31
C CYS A 79 7.55 -12.27 -11.17
N LYS A 80 6.96 -12.98 -10.20
CA LYS A 80 7.72 -13.68 -9.15
C LYS A 80 8.56 -14.81 -9.73
N ASP A 81 7.97 -15.62 -10.60
CA ASP A 81 8.65 -16.74 -11.26
C ASP A 81 9.78 -16.26 -12.17
N ILE A 82 9.53 -15.22 -12.97
CA ILE A 82 10.54 -14.61 -13.84
C ILE A 82 11.72 -14.11 -13.02
N ARG A 83 11.46 -13.37 -11.95
CA ARG A 83 12.50 -12.84 -11.07
C ARG A 83 13.31 -13.94 -10.38
N PHE A 84 12.66 -14.97 -9.86
CA PHE A 84 13.34 -16.07 -9.18
C PHE A 84 14.27 -16.82 -10.14
N ASN A 85 13.79 -17.07 -11.37
CA ASN A 85 14.51 -17.86 -12.35
C ASN A 85 15.55 -17.07 -13.14
N ALA A 86 15.54 -15.74 -13.09
CA ALA A 86 16.44 -14.86 -13.85
C ALA A 86 17.94 -15.16 -13.63
N ASN A 87 18.32 -15.67 -12.47
CA ASN A 87 19.71 -16.03 -12.17
C ASN A 87 20.14 -17.39 -12.73
N TYR A 88 19.18 -18.22 -13.15
CA TYR A 88 19.43 -19.59 -13.63
C TYR A 88 19.34 -19.72 -15.16
N TRP A 89 18.86 -18.68 -15.84
CA TRP A 89 18.75 -18.67 -17.30
C TRP A 89 20.09 -18.38 -17.99
N SER A 90 20.33 -19.10 -19.09
CA SER A 90 21.35 -18.75 -20.06
C SER A 90 21.06 -17.41 -20.73
N ILE A 91 22.07 -16.81 -21.38
CA ILE A 91 21.94 -15.52 -22.07
C ILE A 91 20.83 -15.56 -23.13
N LYS A 92 20.74 -16.65 -23.90
CA LYS A 92 19.70 -16.82 -24.94
C LYS A 92 18.29 -16.91 -24.36
N GLU A 93 18.14 -17.58 -23.21
CA GLU A 93 16.85 -17.68 -22.52
C GLU A 93 16.45 -16.33 -21.91
N LYS A 94 17.41 -15.55 -21.41
CA LYS A 94 17.15 -14.20 -20.89
C LYS A 94 16.54 -13.30 -21.95
N ASP A 95 17.09 -13.27 -23.17
CA ASP A 95 16.58 -12.42 -24.25
C ASP A 95 15.11 -12.73 -24.58
N ILE A 96 14.76 -14.02 -24.63
CA ILE A 96 13.38 -14.48 -24.86
C ILE A 96 12.47 -14.11 -23.68
N LYS A 97 12.92 -14.36 -22.44
CA LYS A 97 12.14 -14.11 -21.22
C LYS A 97 11.93 -12.62 -20.95
N VAL A 98 12.90 -11.77 -21.32
CA VAL A 98 12.77 -10.32 -21.26
C VAL A 98 11.71 -9.83 -22.25
N LEU A 99 11.66 -10.37 -23.46
CA LEU A 99 10.59 -10.05 -24.43
C LEU A 99 9.20 -10.51 -23.95
N GLU A 100 9.10 -11.71 -23.39
CA GLU A 100 7.85 -12.21 -22.77
C GLU A 100 7.40 -11.34 -21.59
N TRP A 101 8.36 -10.80 -20.83
CA TRP A 101 8.08 -9.92 -19.70
C TRP A 101 7.59 -8.55 -20.15
N HIS A 102 8.21 -7.95 -21.19
CA HIS A 102 7.73 -6.68 -21.76
C HIS A 102 6.27 -6.78 -22.22
N LYS A 103 5.93 -7.83 -22.97
CA LYS A 103 4.54 -8.10 -23.40
C LYS A 103 3.55 -8.33 -22.24
N HIS A 104 4.04 -8.63 -21.04
CA HIS A 104 3.20 -8.87 -19.87
C HIS A 104 2.92 -7.60 -19.07
N ILE A 105 3.80 -6.60 -19.15
CA ILE A 105 3.72 -5.35 -18.37
C ILE A 105 3.25 -4.14 -19.20
N GLU A 106 3.26 -4.24 -20.54
CA GLU A 106 2.53 -3.35 -21.47
C GLU A 106 1.05 -3.74 -21.58
#